data_AF-A0A1F6B550-F1
#
_entry.id   AF-A0A1F6B550-F1
#
_cell.length_a   1.000
_cell.length_b   1.000
_cell.length_c   1.000
_cell.angle_alpha   90.00
_cell.angle_beta   90.00
_cell.angle_gamma   90.00
#
_symmetry.space_group_name_H-M   'P 1'
#
loop_
_entity.id
_entity.type
_entity.pdbx_description
1 polymer ?
#
loop_
_entity_poly.entity_id
_entity_poly.type
_entity_poly.pdbx_seq_one_letter_code
_entity_poly.pdbx_strand_id
1 'polypeptide(L)' 'MLEKTGLSFTTALKRAANKVKLVKKTELLAGLGDLLDNKKKAWVKEKLINETVFYLSLHRKIHGKS' A
#
# COMPACT_ATOMS: atom_id res chain seq x y z
N MET A 1 7.70 21.51 -1.50
CA MET A 1 7.13 21.85 -0.19
C MET A 1 7.27 20.61 0.71
N LEU A 2 7.81 20.78 1.92
CA LEU A 2 7.89 19.70 2.92
C LEU A 2 6.69 19.84 3.85
N GLU A 3 5.99 18.74 4.09
CA GLU A 3 4.89 18.70 5.06
C GLU A 3 5.44 18.79 6.49
N LYS A 4 4.56 18.90 7.49
CA LYS A 4 4.92 18.84 8.93
C LYS A 4 5.71 17.57 9.32
N THR A 5 5.74 16.58 8.45
CA THR A 5 6.49 15.31 8.59
C THR A 5 7.93 15.38 8.09
N GLY A 6 8.36 16.51 7.51
CA GLY A 6 9.70 16.67 6.92
C GLY A 6 9.89 15.88 5.61
N LEU A 7 8.81 15.34 5.03
CA LEU A 7 8.84 14.60 3.77
C LEU A 7 8.13 15.38 2.67
N SER A 8 8.69 15.33 1.46
CA SER A 8 7.91 15.67 0.27
C SER A 8 6.85 14.59 0.04
N PHE A 9 5.73 14.99 -0.56
CA PHE A 9 4.65 14.07 -0.91
C PHE A 9 5.13 12.86 -1.72
N THR A 10 5.98 13.09 -2.73
CA THR A 10 6.56 12.03 -3.58
C THR A 10 7.45 11.06 -2.80
N THR A 11 8.22 11.57 -1.83
CA THR A 11 9.04 10.76 -0.92
C THR A 11 8.18 9.93 0.02
N ALA A 12 7.12 10.54 0.58
CA ALA A 12 6.17 9.85 1.45
C ALA A 12 5.49 8.68 0.74
N LEU A 13 5.01 8.88 -0.50
CA LEU A 13 4.41 7.82 -1.32
C LEU A 13 5.41 6.69 -1.64
N LYS A 14 6.67 7.03 -1.95
CA LYS A 14 7.73 6.02 -2.17
C LYS A 14 7.97 5.18 -0.91
N ARG A 15 8.06 5.83 0.26
CA ARG A 15 8.24 5.15 1.55
C ARG A 15 7.05 4.27 1.89
N ALA A 16 5.82 4.75 1.69
CA ALA A 16 4.60 3.98 1.90
C ALA A 16 4.57 2.71 1.02
N ALA A 17 4.86 2.85 -0.28
CA ALA A 17 4.91 1.71 -1.20
C ALA A 17 5.96 0.67 -0.78
N ASN A 18 7.14 1.11 -0.31
CA ASN A 18 8.17 0.21 0.20
C ASN A 18 7.72 -0.51 1.48
N LYS A 19 7.05 0.18 2.42
CA LYS A 19 6.51 -0.46 3.63
C LYS A 19 5.47 -1.54 3.28
N VAL A 20 4.54 -1.23 2.37
CA VAL A 20 3.50 -2.19 1.95
C VAL A 20 4.11 -3.44 1.31
N LYS A 21 5.16 -3.30 0.49
CA LYS A 21 5.88 -4.44 -0.11
C LYS A 21 6.49 -5.41 0.91
N LEU A 22 6.83 -4.92 2.11
CA LEU A 22 7.50 -5.70 3.15
C LEU A 22 6.53 -6.42 4.08
N VAL A 23 5.22 -6.15 3.98
CA VAL A 23 4.19 -6.86 4.76
C VAL A 23 4.16 -8.33 4.35
N LYS A 24 4.23 -9.24 5.33
CA LYS A 24 4.18 -10.67 5.04
C LYS A 24 2.75 -11.08 4.71
N LYS A 25 2.58 -11.97 3.73
CA LYS A 25 1.25 -12.50 3.38
C LYS A 25 0.53 -13.16 4.57
N THR A 26 1.29 -13.73 5.50
CA THR A 26 0.78 -14.33 6.75
C THR A 26 0.14 -13.32 7.70
N GLU A 27 0.54 -12.05 7.61
CA GLU A 27 0.07 -10.95 8.48
C GLU A 27 -1.18 -10.26 7.89
N LEU A 28 -1.45 -10.40 6.59
CA LEU A 28 -2.52 -9.67 5.90
C LEU A 28 -3.93 -9.94 6.43
N LEU A 29 -4.17 -11.13 6.98
CA LEU A 29 -5.46 -11.52 7.53
C LEU A 29 -5.49 -11.54 9.06
N ALA A 30 -4.41 -11.11 9.73
CA ALA A 30 -4.41 -11.01 11.18
C ALA A 30 -5.49 -10.01 11.62
N GLY A 31 -6.50 -10.49 12.35
CA GLY A 31 -7.67 -9.71 12.79
C GLY A 31 -8.69 -9.40 11.67
N LEU A 32 -8.26 -9.15 10.44
CA LEU A 32 -9.15 -8.90 9.30
C LEU A 32 -9.83 -10.17 8.76
N GLY A 33 -9.23 -11.33 8.98
CA GLY A 33 -9.74 -12.61 8.46
C GLY A 33 -11.15 -12.92 8.95
N ASP A 34 -11.51 -12.60 10.19
CA ASP A 34 -12.81 -12.99 10.76
C ASP A 34 -13.97 -12.20 10.15
N LEU A 35 -13.69 -11.06 9.52
CA LEU A 35 -14.67 -10.18 8.88
C LEU A 35 -14.89 -10.50 7.39
N LEU A 36 -14.11 -11.43 6.83
CA LEU A 36 -14.06 -11.68 5.39
C LEU A 36 -14.53 -13.10 5.04
N ASP A 37 -15.37 -13.18 4.01
CA ASP A 37 -15.68 -14.46 3.36
C ASP A 37 -14.46 -15.02 2.60
N ASN A 38 -14.54 -16.30 2.22
CA ASN A 38 -13.44 -17.02 1.60
C ASN A 38 -12.96 -16.38 0.28
N LYS A 39 -13.87 -15.79 -0.50
CA LYS A 39 -13.53 -15.11 -1.75
C LYS A 39 -12.72 -13.85 -1.48
N LYS A 40 -13.16 -13.04 -0.51
CA LYS A 40 -12.43 -11.82 -0.09
C LYS A 40 -11.07 -12.16 0.52
N LYS A 41 -10.98 -13.22 1.33
CA LYS A 41 -9.69 -13.72 1.87
C LYS A 41 -8.70 -14.09 0.77
N ALA A 42 -9.17 -14.80 -0.26
CA ALA A 42 -8.33 -15.15 -1.42
C ALA A 42 -7.83 -13.89 -2.13
N TRP A 43 -8.74 -12.95 -2.41
CA TRP A 43 -8.37 -11.69 -3.05
C TRP A 43 -7.33 -10.90 -2.22
N VAL A 44 -7.50 -10.81 -0.90
CA VAL A 44 -6.54 -10.10 -0.03
C VAL A 44 -5.14 -10.71 -0.14
N LYS A 45 -5.02 -12.04 -0.07
CA LYS A 45 -3.72 -12.74 -0.14
C LYS A 45 -3.03 -12.59 -1.50
N GLU A 46 -3.80 -12.41 -2.57
CA GLU A 46 -3.29 -12.38 -3.95
C GLU A 46 -3.07 -10.97 -4.49
N LYS A 47 -3.92 -10.00 -4.10
CA LYS A 47 -4.04 -8.71 -4.78
C LYS A 47 -3.71 -7.51 -3.91
N LEU A 48 -4.06 -7.52 -2.62
CA LEU A 48 -4.03 -6.31 -1.77
C LEU A 48 -2.68 -5.58 -1.80
N ILE A 49 -1.57 -6.29 -1.59
CA ILE A 49 -0.22 -5.69 -1.63
C ILE A 49 0.06 -5.11 -3.01
N ASN A 50 -0.16 -5.89 -4.07
CA ASN A 50 0.19 -5.51 -5.43
C ASN A 50 -0.62 -4.30 -5.92
N GLU A 51 -1.92 -4.29 -5.68
CA GLU A 51 -2.80 -3.19 -6.05
C GLU A 51 -2.50 -1.92 -5.25
N THR A 52 -2.27 -2.04 -3.95
CA THR A 52 -1.90 -0.89 -3.10
C THR A 52 -0.59 -0.26 -3.58
N VAL A 53 0.44 -1.09 -3.85
CA VAL A 53 1.72 -0.62 -4.39
C VAL A 53 1.55 0.05 -5.76
N PHE A 54 0.70 -0.51 -6.61
CA PHE A 54 0.37 0.06 -7.90
C PHE A 54 -0.27 1.45 -7.76
N TYR A 55 -1.32 1.60 -6.94
CA TYR A 55 -2.00 2.87 -6.75
C TYR A 55 -1.10 3.95 -6.14
N LEU A 56 -0.25 3.59 -5.17
CA LEU A 56 0.75 4.51 -4.60
C LEU A 56 1.78 4.94 -5.65
N SER A 57 2.21 4.02 -6.50
CA SER A 57 3.15 4.31 -7.60
C SER A 57 2.51 5.17 -8.68
N LEU A 58 1.24 4.94 -8.99
CA LEU A 58 0.46 5.72 -9.95
C LEU A 58 0.29 7.17 -9.46
N HIS A 59 -0.16 7.36 -8.22
CA HIS A 59 -0.25 8.69 -7.62
C HIS A 59 1.10 9.41 -7.61
N ARG A 60 2.18 8.70 -7.26
CA ARG A 60 3.52 9.28 -7.30
C ARG A 60 3.93 9.71 -8.71
N LYS A 61 3.54 8.98 -9.76
CA LYS A 61 3.83 9.34 -11.16
C LYS A 61 3.00 10.54 -11.62
N ILE A 62 1.73 10.61 -11.25
CA ILE A 62 0.84 11.73 -11.58
C ILE A 62 1.33 13.02 -10.93
N HIS A 63 1.66 12.97 -9.63
CA HIS A 63 2.07 14.14 -8.86
C HIS A 63 3.59 14.39 -8.81
N GLY A 64 4.39 13.49 -9.38
CA GLY A 64 5.84 13.61 -9.51
C GLY A 64 6.30 14.18 -10.84
N LYS A 65 5.37 14.49 -11.76
CA LYS A 65 5.61 15.31 -12.94
C LYS A 65 5.27 16.77 -12.60
N SER A 66 6.23 17.48 -12.03
CA SER A 66 6.34 18.94 -11.97
C SER A 66 7.79 19.30 -11.76
#